data_AF-A0A4Q1SWP7-F1
#
_entry.id   AF-A0A4Q1SWP7-F1
#
_cell.length_a   1.000
_cell.length_b   1.000
_cell.length_c   1.000
_cell.angle_alpha   90.00
_cell.angle_beta   90.00
_cell.angle_gamma   90.00
#
_symmetry.space_group_name_H-M   'P 1'
#
loop_
_entity.id
_entity.type
_entity.pdbx_description
1 polymer ?
#
loop_
_entity_poly.entity_id
_entity_poly.type
_entity_poly.pdbx_seq_one_letter_code
_entity_poly.pdbx_strand_id
1 'polypeptide(L)'
;MRDLIGTCIRCQKDIYCTDGFFNGITLESGNNLCLVCKDQDPFVEILNRLLEAEKSGVAVLDDLLKTYPSSGLEDSFVQVKEDESWSCQGLIHSIQREGGTVSKEIGDFIEKVRALPSLKEKLALLNKGQAWVARKIDEAISYGMDTRTRTFLLEMKKRHEQNIDKMEQHI
;
A
#
# COMPACT_ATOMS: atom_id res chain seq x y z
N MET A 1 -36.62 -15.78 9.80
CA MET A 1 -36.51 -14.43 10.38
C MET A 1 -35.38 -13.71 9.67
N ARG A 2 -35.64 -12.50 9.16
CA ARG A 2 -34.65 -11.72 8.40
C ARG A 2 -34.44 -10.40 9.13
N ASP A 3 -33.27 -10.26 9.73
CA ASP A 3 -32.92 -9.10 10.55
C ASP A 3 -31.90 -8.24 9.80
N LEU A 4 -32.16 -6.95 9.69
CA LEU A 4 -31.20 -5.99 9.14
C LEU A 4 -30.06 -5.80 10.15
N ILE A 5 -28.83 -6.06 9.73
CA ILE A 5 -27.63 -5.92 10.57
C ILE A 5 -26.96 -4.57 10.35
N GLY A 6 -27.03 -4.04 9.13
CA GLY A 6 -26.47 -2.73 8.77
C GLY A 6 -26.21 -2.61 7.28
N THR A 7 -25.33 -1.68 6.89
CA THR A 7 -24.94 -1.49 5.49
C THR A 7 -23.47 -1.83 5.25
N CYS A 8 -23.17 -2.23 4.03
CA CYS A 8 -21.81 -2.50 3.57
C CYS A 8 -21.01 -1.19 3.47
N ILE A 9 -19.85 -1.10 4.11
CA ILE A 9 -18.98 0.08 4.03
C ILE A 9 -18.50 0.39 2.61
N ARG A 10 -18.37 -0.64 1.76
CA ARG A 10 -17.90 -0.49 0.37
C ARG A 10 -19.01 -0.06 -0.58
N CYS A 11 -20.12 -0.82 -0.65
CA CYS A 11 -21.17 -0.61 -1.65
C CYS A 11 -22.49 -0.06 -1.11
N GLN A 12 -22.58 0.21 0.19
CA GLN A 12 -23.76 0.74 0.88
C GLN A 12 -25.02 -0.14 0.81
N LYS A 13 -24.91 -1.37 0.29
CA LYS A 13 -26.01 -2.34 0.30
C LYS A 13 -26.29 -2.82 1.72
N ASP A 14 -27.57 -3.00 2.04
CA ASP A 14 -28.01 -3.62 3.28
C ASP A 14 -27.48 -5.06 3.41
N ILE A 15 -27.07 -5.38 4.63
CA ILE A 15 -26.57 -6.67 5.06
C ILE A 15 -27.55 -7.21 6.11
N TYR A 16 -27.96 -8.45 5.93
CA TYR A 16 -28.99 -9.12 6.70
C TYR A 16 -28.46 -10.41 7.32
N CYS A 17 -29.00 -10.75 8.49
CA CYS A 17 -28.97 -12.11 9.01
C CYS A 17 -30.29 -12.78 8.64
N THR A 18 -30.24 -13.87 7.89
CA THR A 18 -31.43 -14.63 7.51
C THR A 18 -31.31 -16.05 8.05
N ASP A 19 -32.18 -16.41 8.99
CA ASP A 19 -32.21 -17.74 9.60
C ASP A 19 -30.84 -18.21 10.13
N GLY A 20 -30.11 -17.29 10.77
CA GLY A 20 -28.76 -17.54 11.32
C GLY A 20 -27.62 -17.40 10.31
N PHE A 21 -27.91 -17.15 9.03
CA PHE A 21 -26.90 -16.88 8.01
C PHE A 21 -26.66 -15.38 7.85
N PHE A 22 -25.47 -14.91 8.23
CA PHE A 22 -25.03 -13.53 8.03
C PHE A 22 -24.39 -13.36 6.65
N ASN A 23 -25.00 -12.54 5.78
CA ASN A 23 -24.52 -12.33 4.40
C ASN A 23 -23.40 -11.27 4.29
N GLY A 24 -22.53 -11.20 5.30
CA GLY A 24 -21.39 -10.30 5.36
C GLY A 24 -20.33 -10.77 6.34
N ILE A 25 -19.35 -9.90 6.59
CA ILE A 25 -18.40 -10.00 7.68
C ILE A 25 -18.40 -8.68 8.47
N THR A 26 -18.09 -8.74 9.76
CA THR A 26 -17.85 -7.56 10.57
C THR A 26 -16.34 -7.33 10.64
N LEU A 27 -15.91 -6.16 10.19
CA LEU A 27 -14.51 -5.73 10.25
C LEU A 27 -14.14 -5.35 11.69
N GLU A 28 -12.85 -5.23 11.98
CA GLU A 28 -12.39 -4.84 13.33
C GLU A 28 -12.92 -3.47 13.79
N SER A 29 -13.27 -2.56 12.86
CA SER A 29 -13.91 -1.29 13.20
C SER A 29 -15.35 -1.43 13.71
N GLY A 30 -15.96 -2.61 13.61
CA GLY A 30 -17.39 -2.81 13.78
C GLY A 30 -18.22 -2.48 12.53
N ASN A 31 -17.59 -2.01 11.44
CA ASN A 31 -18.29 -1.82 10.17
C ASN A 31 -18.55 -3.17 9.48
N ASN A 32 -19.61 -3.24 8.70
CA ASN A 32 -19.95 -4.46 7.97
C ASN A 32 -19.47 -4.40 6.50
N LEU A 33 -19.03 -5.54 5.99
CA LEU A 33 -18.62 -5.74 4.59
C LEU A 33 -19.46 -6.89 4.02
N CYS A 34 -20.15 -6.68 2.89
CA CYS A 34 -20.93 -7.75 2.28
C CYS A 34 -20.01 -8.79 1.61
N LEU A 35 -20.46 -10.04 1.48
CA LEU A 35 -19.64 -11.12 0.93
C LEU A 35 -19.16 -10.84 -0.51
N VAL A 36 -19.99 -10.18 -1.32
CA VAL A 36 -19.59 -9.77 -2.68
C VAL A 36 -18.41 -8.82 -2.66
N CYS A 37 -18.49 -7.76 -1.83
CA CYS A 37 -17.38 -6.81 -1.70
C CYS A 37 -16.16 -7.44 -1.05
N LYS A 38 -16.32 -8.45 -0.20
CA LYS A 38 -15.20 -9.20 0.39
C LYS A 38 -14.44 -10.02 -0.67
N ASP A 39 -15.16 -10.69 -1.58
CA ASP A 39 -14.54 -11.60 -2.54
C ASP A 39 -14.02 -10.87 -3.80
N GLN A 40 -14.55 -9.68 -4.09
CA GLN A 40 -14.15 -8.84 -5.22
C GLN A 40 -13.88 -7.42 -4.73
N ASP A 41 -12.95 -7.25 -3.80
CA ASP A 41 -12.64 -5.93 -3.23
C ASP A 41 -11.56 -5.21 -4.07
N PRO A 42 -11.92 -4.28 -4.98
CA PRO A 42 -10.92 -3.50 -5.72
C PRO A 42 -10.02 -2.68 -4.77
N PHE A 43 -10.49 -2.35 -3.56
CA PHE A 43 -9.67 -1.66 -2.59
C PHE A 43 -8.56 -2.56 -2.04
N VAL A 44 -8.87 -3.82 -1.70
CA VAL A 44 -7.84 -4.79 -1.26
C VAL A 44 -6.84 -5.07 -2.38
N GLU A 45 -7.30 -5.11 -3.63
CA GLU A 45 -6.39 -5.22 -4.79
C GLU A 45 -5.42 -4.04 -4.85
N ILE A 46 -5.91 -2.80 -4.68
CA ILE A 46 -5.07 -1.61 -4.63
C ILE A 46 -4.07 -1.69 -3.46
N LEU A 47 -4.49 -2.09 -2.27
CA LEU A 47 -3.60 -2.24 -1.11
C LEU A 47 -2.50 -3.29 -1.36
N ASN A 48 -2.84 -4.41 -2.00
CA ASN A 48 -1.86 -5.43 -2.37
C ASN A 48 -0.87 -4.93 -3.42
N ARG A 49 -1.33 -4.16 -4.42
CA ARG A 49 -0.43 -3.54 -5.41
C ARG A 49 0.52 -2.51 -4.78
N LEU A 50 0.04 -1.75 -3.80
CA LEU A 50 0.90 -0.90 -2.98
C LEU A 50 1.93 -1.75 -2.24
N LEU A 51 1.52 -2.82 -1.57
CA LEU A 51 2.44 -3.69 -0.81
C LEU A 51 3.53 -4.30 -1.70
N GLU A 52 3.18 -4.75 -2.89
CA GLU A 52 4.13 -5.28 -3.87
C GLU A 52 5.13 -4.21 -4.35
N ALA A 53 4.67 -2.97 -4.50
CA ALA A 53 5.54 -1.84 -4.82
C ALA A 53 6.51 -1.53 -3.68
N GLU A 54 6.05 -1.44 -2.43
CA GLU A 54 6.91 -1.19 -1.26
C GLU A 54 7.97 -2.29 -1.08
N LYS A 55 7.59 -3.57 -1.21
CA LYS A 55 8.55 -4.69 -1.18
C LYS A 55 9.63 -4.53 -2.25
N SER A 56 9.24 -4.06 -3.44
CA SER A 56 10.18 -3.78 -4.52
C SER A 56 11.06 -2.58 -4.21
N GLY A 57 10.51 -1.54 -3.57
CA GLY A 57 11.24 -0.36 -3.11
C GLY A 57 12.34 -0.72 -2.10
N VAL A 58 12.02 -1.53 -1.10
CA VAL A 58 13.01 -2.10 -0.16
C VAL A 58 14.12 -2.81 -0.91
N ALA A 59 13.76 -3.68 -1.87
CA ALA A 59 14.72 -4.47 -2.62
C ALA A 59 15.60 -3.61 -3.55
N VAL A 60 15.03 -2.55 -4.15
CA VAL A 60 15.79 -1.55 -4.92
C VAL A 60 16.81 -0.85 -4.04
N LEU A 61 16.43 -0.38 -2.86
CA LEU A 61 17.34 0.36 -1.98
C LEU A 61 18.45 -0.53 -1.42
N ASP A 62 18.14 -1.80 -1.13
CA ASP A 62 19.16 -2.80 -0.81
C ASP A 62 20.17 -3.01 -1.95
N ASP A 63 19.70 -3.01 -3.20
CA ASP A 63 20.55 -3.14 -4.39
C ASP A 63 21.42 -1.90 -4.60
N LEU A 64 20.86 -0.69 -4.42
CA LEU A 64 21.57 0.58 -4.55
C LEU A 64 22.65 0.75 -3.47
N LEU A 65 22.36 0.40 -2.20
CA LEU A 65 23.34 0.43 -1.11
C LEU A 65 24.54 -0.48 -1.38
N LYS A 66 24.31 -1.64 -2.00
CA LYS A 66 25.38 -2.58 -2.39
C LYS A 66 26.17 -2.12 -3.61
N THR A 67 25.48 -1.54 -4.59
CA THR A 67 26.08 -1.15 -5.87
C THR A 67 26.84 0.17 -5.76
N TYR A 68 26.42 1.06 -4.85
CA TYR A 68 26.97 2.41 -4.68
C TYR A 68 27.30 2.73 -3.20
N PRO A 69 28.22 2.00 -2.55
CA PRO A 69 28.53 2.13 -1.12
C PRO A 69 29.33 3.40 -0.74
N SER A 70 29.65 4.26 -1.70
CA SER A 70 30.34 5.54 -1.49
C SER A 70 29.79 6.62 -2.41
N SER A 71 28.47 6.57 -2.62
CA SER A 71 27.72 7.58 -3.38
C SER A 71 27.54 8.89 -2.60
N GLY A 72 27.68 8.87 -1.28
CA GLY A 72 27.29 9.99 -0.41
C GLY A 72 25.78 10.07 -0.19
N LEU A 73 25.03 9.04 -0.61
CA LEU A 73 23.58 8.92 -0.47
C LEU A 73 23.17 7.79 0.48
N GLU A 74 24.12 7.19 1.18
CA GLU A 74 23.90 5.99 2.01
C GLU A 74 22.84 6.24 3.08
N ASP A 75 22.95 7.34 3.82
CA ASP A 75 21.98 7.72 4.86
C ASP A 75 20.58 7.94 4.27
N SER A 76 20.52 8.55 3.10
CA SER A 76 19.27 8.76 2.36
C SER A 76 18.65 7.43 1.93
N PHE A 77 19.43 6.49 1.39
CA PHE A 77 18.92 5.18 0.99
C PHE A 77 18.47 4.35 2.19
N VAL A 78 19.20 4.38 3.30
CA VAL A 78 18.80 3.70 4.54
C VAL A 78 17.47 4.27 5.03
N GLN A 79 17.34 5.60 5.10
CA GLN A 79 16.12 6.23 5.59
C GLN A 79 14.90 5.90 4.71
N VAL A 80 15.03 6.01 3.38
CA VAL A 80 13.92 5.65 2.48
C VAL A 80 13.60 4.15 2.62
N LYS A 81 14.60 3.28 2.77
CA LYS A 81 14.37 1.83 2.95
C LYS A 81 13.61 1.52 4.23
N GLU A 82 13.90 2.22 5.32
CA GLU A 82 13.16 2.09 6.57
C GLU A 82 11.70 2.54 6.41
N ASP A 83 11.45 3.61 5.66
CA ASP A 83 10.10 4.06 5.32
C ASP A 83 9.35 3.00 4.48
N GLU A 84 9.96 2.45 3.43
CA GLU A 84 9.36 1.38 2.60
C GLU A 84 9.07 0.11 3.44
N SER A 85 9.96 -0.23 4.37
CA SER A 85 9.78 -1.38 5.27
C SER A 85 8.64 -1.17 6.26
N TRP A 86 8.53 0.05 6.79
CA TRP A 86 7.40 0.46 7.64
C TRP A 86 6.09 0.44 6.85
N SER A 87 6.09 0.93 5.61
CA SER A 87 4.94 0.88 4.70
C SER A 87 4.50 -0.56 4.41
N CYS A 88 5.43 -1.47 4.13
CA CYS A 88 5.14 -2.90 3.97
C CYS A 88 4.37 -3.46 5.17
N GLN A 89 4.87 -3.22 6.39
CA GLN A 89 4.24 -3.73 7.61
C GLN A 89 2.84 -3.14 7.82
N GLY A 90 2.70 -1.82 7.64
CA GLY A 90 1.41 -1.16 7.79
C GLY A 90 0.37 -1.57 6.75
N LEU A 91 0.79 -1.85 5.50
CA LEU A 91 -0.08 -2.37 4.45
C LEU A 91 -0.55 -3.81 4.75
N ILE A 92 0.33 -4.68 5.25
CA ILE A 92 -0.04 -6.04 5.68
C ILE A 92 -1.19 -5.98 6.71
N HIS A 93 -1.03 -5.16 7.74
CA HIS A 93 -2.07 -4.98 8.76
C HIS A 93 -3.34 -4.34 8.21
N SER A 94 -3.20 -3.40 7.28
CA SER A 94 -4.34 -2.76 6.63
C SER A 94 -5.14 -3.74 5.78
N ILE A 95 -4.48 -4.57 4.96
CA ILE A 95 -5.15 -5.60 4.14
C ILE A 95 -5.94 -6.57 5.04
N GLN A 96 -5.33 -7.03 6.13
CA GLN A 96 -5.98 -7.95 7.07
C GLN A 96 -7.21 -7.30 7.74
N ARG A 97 -7.07 -6.04 8.19
CA ARG A 97 -8.16 -5.29 8.82
C ARG A 97 -9.36 -5.11 7.90
N GLU A 98 -9.10 -5.00 6.60
CA GLU A 98 -10.10 -4.81 5.56
C GLU A 98 -10.68 -6.15 5.05
N GLY A 99 -10.35 -7.26 5.70
CA GLY A 99 -10.86 -8.60 5.37
C GLY A 99 -10.18 -9.24 4.16
N GLY A 100 -9.08 -8.65 3.68
CA GLY A 100 -8.34 -9.07 2.50
C GLY A 100 -7.28 -10.15 2.78
N THR A 101 -6.83 -10.81 1.71
CA THR A 101 -5.67 -11.71 1.74
C THR A 101 -4.42 -10.95 1.31
N VAL A 102 -3.35 -11.09 2.10
CA VAL A 102 -2.06 -10.43 1.86
C VAL A 102 -1.32 -11.10 0.69
N SER A 103 -0.90 -10.29 -0.27
CA SER A 103 -0.10 -10.74 -1.41
C SER A 103 1.29 -11.22 -0.96
N LYS A 104 1.73 -12.33 -1.54
CA LYS A 104 3.08 -12.89 -1.36
C LYS A 104 4.05 -12.40 -2.42
N GLU A 105 3.56 -11.77 -3.47
CA GLU A 105 4.35 -11.33 -4.61
C GLU A 105 5.24 -10.13 -4.24
N ILE A 106 6.24 -9.91 -5.09
CA ILE A 106 7.09 -8.71 -5.13
C ILE A 106 6.92 -8.13 -6.54
N GLY A 107 6.72 -6.82 -6.63
CA GLY A 107 6.58 -6.16 -7.92
C GLY A 107 7.82 -6.23 -8.80
N ASP A 108 7.66 -5.97 -10.10
CA ASP A 108 8.72 -6.01 -11.11
C ASP A 108 9.65 -4.78 -11.11
N PHE A 109 9.45 -3.85 -10.17
CA PHE A 109 10.07 -2.54 -10.19
C PHE A 109 11.60 -2.61 -10.03
N ILE A 110 12.10 -3.56 -9.24
CA ILE A 110 13.54 -3.74 -9.05
C ILE A 110 14.27 -4.02 -10.37
N GLU A 111 13.69 -4.84 -11.25
CA GLU A 111 14.35 -5.19 -12.51
C GLU A 111 14.35 -4.02 -13.49
N LYS A 112 13.31 -3.17 -13.44
CA LYS A 112 13.27 -1.91 -14.20
C LYS A 112 14.38 -0.96 -13.74
N VAL A 113 14.61 -0.84 -12.43
CA VAL A 113 15.67 0.01 -11.88
C VAL A 113 17.05 -0.57 -12.22
N ARG A 114 17.25 -1.89 -12.10
CA ARG A 114 18.53 -2.53 -12.44
C ARG A 114 18.92 -2.35 -13.89
N ALA A 115 17.94 -2.37 -14.80
CA ALA A 115 18.18 -2.19 -16.24
C ALA A 115 18.72 -0.78 -16.62
N LEU A 116 18.60 0.21 -15.73
CA LEU A 116 19.11 1.56 -16.01
C LEU A 116 20.63 1.66 -15.81
N PRO A 117 21.36 2.37 -16.69
CA PRO A 117 22.83 2.32 -16.72
C PRO A 117 23.50 3.25 -15.71
N SER A 118 22.84 4.32 -15.25
CA SER A 118 23.43 5.28 -14.30
C SER A 118 22.65 5.40 -12.99
N LEU A 119 23.34 5.81 -11.92
CA LEU A 119 22.72 6.09 -10.63
C LEU A 119 21.64 7.19 -10.75
N LYS A 120 21.94 8.27 -11.49
CA LYS A 120 20.99 9.37 -11.73
C LYS A 120 19.69 8.89 -12.35
N GLU A 121 19.75 8.02 -13.37
CA GLU A 121 18.54 7.45 -13.97
C GLU A 121 17.78 6.54 -13.01
N LYS A 122 18.50 5.73 -12.21
CA LYS A 122 17.89 4.89 -11.17
C LYS A 122 17.14 5.72 -10.14
N LEU A 123 17.72 6.83 -9.68
CA LEU A 123 17.07 7.77 -8.75
C LEU A 123 15.85 8.45 -9.37
N ALA A 124 15.95 8.88 -10.63
CA ALA A 124 14.80 9.45 -11.34
C ALA A 124 13.64 8.45 -11.48
N LEU A 125 13.94 7.16 -11.72
CA LEU A 125 12.92 6.12 -11.74
C LEU A 125 12.37 5.82 -10.34
N LEU A 126 13.22 5.81 -9.30
CA LEU A 126 12.82 5.65 -7.91
C LEU A 126 11.81 6.75 -7.51
N ASN A 127 12.10 8.03 -7.79
CA ASN A 127 11.19 9.15 -7.54
C ASN A 127 9.86 9.02 -8.29
N LYS A 128 9.89 8.56 -9.54
CA LYS A 128 8.65 8.26 -10.28
C LYS A 128 7.85 7.13 -9.63
N GLY A 129 8.52 6.15 -9.04
CA GLY A 129 7.91 5.08 -8.23
C GLY A 129 7.21 5.65 -7.00
N GLN A 130 7.92 6.46 -6.20
CA GLN A 130 7.36 7.15 -5.03
C GLN A 130 6.12 7.99 -5.40
N ALA A 131 6.19 8.75 -6.49
CA ALA A 131 5.08 9.57 -6.97
C ALA A 131 3.91 8.73 -7.50
N TRP A 132 4.19 7.54 -8.04
CA TRP A 132 3.14 6.58 -8.40
C TRP A 132 2.43 6.06 -7.15
N VAL A 133 3.17 5.72 -6.08
CA VAL A 133 2.60 5.27 -4.81
C VAL A 133 1.69 6.34 -4.21
N ALA A 134 2.16 7.59 -4.09
CA ALA A 134 1.36 8.69 -3.55
C ALA A 134 0.02 8.88 -4.30
N ARG A 135 0.04 8.82 -5.64
CA ARG A 135 -1.18 8.89 -6.47
C ARG A 135 -2.07 7.66 -6.31
N LYS A 136 -1.47 6.47 -6.14
CA LYS A 136 -2.23 5.24 -5.95
C LYS A 136 -2.91 5.21 -4.58
N ILE A 137 -2.32 5.85 -3.57
CA ILE A 137 -2.98 6.11 -2.29
C ILE A 137 -4.18 7.04 -2.47
N ASP A 138 -4.10 8.08 -3.30
CA ASP A 138 -5.26 8.95 -3.59
C ASP A 138 -6.44 8.18 -4.21
N GLU A 139 -6.16 7.20 -5.06
CA GLU A 139 -7.18 6.28 -5.58
C GLU A 139 -7.77 5.41 -4.46
N ALA A 140 -6.91 4.85 -3.59
CA ALA A 140 -7.30 4.02 -2.47
C ALA A 140 -8.25 4.76 -1.51
N ILE A 141 -7.96 6.02 -1.17
CA ILE A 141 -8.75 6.81 -0.20
C ILE A 141 -10.15 7.19 -0.67
N SER A 142 -10.46 7.02 -1.97
CA SER A 142 -11.81 7.21 -2.53
C SER A 142 -12.79 6.10 -2.10
N TYR A 143 -12.29 4.96 -1.65
CA TYR A 143 -13.10 3.87 -1.11
C TYR A 143 -13.46 4.13 0.35
N GLY A 144 -14.66 3.68 0.78
CA GLY A 144 -14.99 3.64 2.20
C GLY A 144 -14.16 2.56 2.89
N MET A 145 -13.45 2.85 3.98
CA MET A 145 -12.49 1.95 4.66
C MET A 145 -12.43 2.18 6.17
N ASP A 146 -11.71 1.35 6.92
CA ASP A 146 -11.42 1.54 8.34
C ASP A 146 -10.60 2.83 8.58
N THR A 147 -10.94 3.57 9.62
CA THR A 147 -10.28 4.85 9.97
C THR A 147 -8.78 4.69 10.21
N ARG A 148 -8.35 3.59 10.85
CA ARG A 148 -6.93 3.30 11.08
C ARG A 148 -6.19 3.03 9.78
N THR A 149 -6.85 2.36 8.82
CA THR A 149 -6.32 2.16 7.47
C THR A 149 -6.15 3.50 6.76
N ARG A 150 -7.16 4.37 6.80
CA ARG A 150 -7.08 5.72 6.22
C ARG A 150 -5.95 6.54 6.83
N THR A 151 -5.85 6.60 8.16
CA THR A 151 -4.78 7.35 8.85
C THR A 151 -3.40 6.85 8.44
N PHE A 152 -3.21 5.53 8.39
CA PHE A 152 -1.95 4.94 7.94
C PHE A 152 -1.61 5.34 6.49
N LEU A 153 -2.56 5.20 5.55
CA LEU A 153 -2.32 5.55 4.15
C LEU A 153 -1.96 7.02 3.95
N LEU A 154 -2.59 7.94 4.71
CA LEU A 154 -2.26 9.36 4.64
C LEU A 154 -0.85 9.65 5.16
N GLU A 155 -0.42 8.99 6.24
CA GLU A 155 0.94 9.13 6.75
C GLU A 155 1.97 8.52 5.78
N MET A 156 1.66 7.35 5.21
CA MET A 156 2.47 6.72 4.17
C MET A 156 2.65 7.65 2.97
N LYS A 157 1.56 8.23 2.44
CA LYS A 157 1.61 9.21 1.34
C LYS A 157 2.55 10.38 1.66
N LYS A 158 2.41 10.97 2.85
CA LYS A 158 3.24 12.09 3.29
C LYS A 158 4.73 11.73 3.32
N ARG A 159 5.08 10.52 3.75
CA ARG A 159 6.48 10.05 3.75
C ARG A 159 7.03 9.90 2.33
N HIS A 160 6.25 9.35 1.40
CA HIS A 160 6.67 9.30 -0.01
C HIS A 160 6.89 10.69 -0.60
N GLU A 161 6.01 11.66 -0.32
CA GLU A 161 6.17 13.05 -0.75
C GLU A 161 7.48 13.66 -0.20
N GLN A 162 7.79 13.43 1.08
CA GLN A 162 9.04 13.86 1.70
C GLN A 162 10.27 13.17 1.10
N ASN A 163 10.16 11.89 0.76
CA ASN A 163 11.26 11.14 0.16
C ASN A 163 11.54 11.59 -1.28
N ILE A 164 10.51 11.93 -2.05
CA ILE A 164 10.66 12.57 -3.37
C ILE A 164 11.45 13.86 -3.24
N ASP A 165 11.03 14.77 -2.36
CA ASP A 165 11.67 16.09 -2.18
C ASP A 165 13.15 15.97 -1.76
N LYS A 166 13.48 14.94 -0.96
CA LYS A 166 14.87 14.64 -0.58
C LYS A 166 15.68 14.12 -1.76
N MET A 167 15.16 13.13 -2.49
CA MET A 167 15.88 12.49 -3.59
C MET A 167 16.03 13.41 -4.81
N GLU A 168 15.09 14.34 -5.02
CA GLU A 168 15.14 15.29 -6.14
C GLU A 168 16.38 16.19 -6.10
N GLN A 169 16.96 16.41 -4.92
CA GLN A 169 18.20 17.18 -4.74
C GLN A 169 19.44 16.47 -5.32
N HIS A 170 19.30 15.20 -5.71
CA HIS A 170 20.38 14.33 -6.17
C HIS A 170 20.23 13.86 -7.62
N ILE A 171 19.17 14.31 -8.32
CA ILE A 171 18.88 14.01 -9.73
C ILE A 171 19.35 15.17 -10.60
#